data_AF-A0A1H3H2I8-F1
#
_entry.id   AF-A0A1H3H2I8-F1
#
_cell.length_a   1.000
_cell.length_b   1.000
_cell.length_c   1.000
_cell.angle_alpha   90.00
_cell.angle_beta   90.00
_cell.angle_gamma   90.00
#
_symmetry.space_group_name_H-M   'P 1'
#
loop_
_entity.id
_entity.type
_entity.pdbx_description
1 polymer ?
#
loop_
_entity_poly.entity_id
_entity_poly.type
_entity_poly.pdbx_seq_one_letter_code
_entity_poly.pdbx_strand_id
1 'polypeptide(L)'
;MGGEGSMQSMNTILRNNRNLLRKKGMFNREKSFRYLRNKYYGNDKDEFDIRKLSEKELLEIREKVIKDRKRENLRALIITILFLITLIVIGLYLFSPTKKITNQETNIYKSEKVKLENYKSYMNLGDKMILKQNWKYAIIQYEKATKECPEKYTGHYKLLLAYSYNCKNNNLDCEKTKTLAKELIEKFPQGEAQLGTILYNVKTQ
;
A
#
# COMPACT_ATOMS: atom_id res chain seq x y z
N MET A 1 29.18 32.87 -27.81
CA MET A 1 27.80 33.37 -27.94
C MET A 1 27.30 33.06 -29.33
N GLY A 2 26.47 32.03 -29.49
CA GLY A 2 25.94 31.60 -30.78
C GLY A 2 24.76 30.68 -30.54
N GLY A 3 23.56 31.24 -30.47
CA GLY A 3 22.33 30.49 -30.15
C GLY A 3 21.10 31.36 -29.91
N GLU A 4 21.25 32.65 -29.59
CA GLU A 4 20.10 33.54 -29.36
C GLU A 4 19.27 33.80 -30.63
N GLY A 5 19.93 33.94 -31.79
CA GLY A 5 19.23 34.21 -33.06
C GLY A 5 18.35 33.06 -33.55
N SER A 6 18.75 31.80 -33.32
CA SER A 6 17.98 30.63 -33.75
C SER A 6 16.76 30.37 -32.86
N MET A 7 16.86 30.63 -31.56
CA MET A 7 15.69 30.55 -30.67
C MET A 7 14.68 31.67 -30.94
N GLN A 8 15.16 32.87 -31.27
CA GLN A 8 14.30 34.01 -31.58
C GLN A 8 13.55 33.81 -32.90
N SER A 9 14.19 33.24 -33.92
CA SER A 9 13.51 32.89 -35.17
C SER A 9 12.46 31.80 -34.95
N MET A 10 12.78 30.78 -34.15
CA MET A 10 11.86 29.69 -33.83
C MET A 10 10.61 30.17 -33.07
N ASN A 11 10.77 31.06 -32.08
CA ASN A 11 9.66 31.68 -31.37
C ASN A 11 8.77 32.53 -32.29
N THR A 12 9.37 33.21 -33.26
CA THR A 12 8.64 34.04 -34.23
C THR A 12 7.79 33.16 -35.16
N ILE A 13 8.34 32.05 -35.65
CA ILE A 13 7.62 31.07 -36.48
C ILE A 13 6.44 30.47 -35.71
N LEU A 14 6.66 30.04 -34.46
CA LEU A 14 5.58 29.48 -33.62
C LEU A 14 4.45 30.47 -33.37
N ARG A 15 4.78 31.75 -33.18
CA ARG A 15 3.79 32.81 -32.96
C ARG A 15 2.97 33.11 -34.21
N ASN A 16 3.61 33.14 -35.38
CA ASN A 16 2.92 33.31 -36.66
C ASN A 16 2.00 32.12 -36.97
N ASN A 17 2.46 30.89 -36.73
CA ASN A 17 1.64 29.69 -36.91
C ASN A 17 0.41 29.66 -35.98
N ARG A 18 0.55 30.10 -34.72
CA ARG A 18 -0.59 30.23 -33.80
C ARG A 18 -1.61 31.27 -34.24
N ASN A 19 -1.19 32.32 -34.94
CA ASN A 19 -2.08 33.36 -35.45
C ASN A 19 -2.87 32.92 -36.70
N LEU A 20 -2.36 31.93 -37.44
CA LEU A 20 -3.05 31.33 -38.59
C LEU A 20 -4.15 30.34 -38.17
N LEU A 21 -4.11 29.84 -36.92
CA LEU A 21 -5.16 28.99 -36.38
C LEU A 21 -6.37 29.86 -35.99
N ARG A 22 -7.55 29.54 -36.55
CA ARG A 22 -8.83 30.19 -36.20
C ARG A 22 -9.05 30.11 -34.69
N LYS A 23 -9.02 31.26 -34.00
CA LYS A 23 -9.33 31.36 -32.57
C LYS A 23 -10.76 30.87 -32.31
N LYS A 24 -10.91 29.63 -31.85
CA LYS A 24 -12.17 29.14 -31.28
C LYS A 24 -12.33 29.78 -29.91
N GLY A 25 -13.02 30.91 -29.84
CA GLY A 25 -13.42 31.50 -28.56
C GLY A 25 -14.41 30.57 -27.85
N MET A 26 -14.21 30.32 -26.55
CA MET A 26 -15.10 29.50 -25.71
C MET A 26 -16.48 30.12 -25.46
N PHE A 27 -16.69 31.38 -25.85
CA PHE A 27 -17.95 32.08 -25.64
C PHE A 27 -18.76 32.16 -26.95
N ASN A 28 -19.91 31.49 -26.96
CA ASN A 28 -20.88 31.58 -28.04
C ASN A 28 -21.36 33.03 -28.18
N ARG A 29 -20.94 33.70 -29.26
CA ARG A 29 -21.32 35.09 -29.58
C ARG A 29 -22.84 35.31 -29.56
N GLU A 30 -23.61 34.28 -29.89
CA GLU A 30 -25.08 34.23 -29.89
C GLU A 30 -25.72 34.33 -28.50
N LYS A 31 -24.97 34.08 -27.42
CA LYS A 31 -25.43 34.25 -26.03
C LYS A 31 -24.93 35.54 -25.39
N SER A 32 -24.21 36.37 -26.14
CA SER A 32 -23.74 37.65 -25.62
C SER A 32 -24.92 38.61 -25.45
N PHE A 33 -24.94 39.35 -24.33
CA PHE A 33 -25.96 40.36 -24.05
C PHE A 33 -26.15 41.34 -25.22
N ARG A 34 -25.06 41.72 -25.88
CA ARG A 34 -25.08 42.60 -27.06
C ARG A 34 -25.80 41.98 -28.27
N TYR A 35 -25.62 40.67 -28.50
CA TYR A 35 -26.33 39.96 -29.56
C TYR A 35 -27.83 39.82 -29.24
N LEU A 36 -28.18 39.43 -28.01
CA LEU A 36 -29.57 39.35 -27.57
C LEU A 36 -30.26 40.71 -27.63
N ARG A 37 -29.58 41.78 -27.18
CA ARG A 37 -30.09 43.14 -27.25
C ARG A 37 -30.39 43.54 -28.70
N ASN A 38 -29.48 43.29 -29.62
CA ASN A 38 -29.72 43.64 -31.02
C ASN A 38 -30.78 42.74 -31.68
N LYS A 39 -30.90 41.48 -31.27
CA LYS A 39 -31.89 40.53 -31.81
C LYS A 39 -33.31 40.87 -31.36
N TYR A 40 -33.51 41.29 -30.12
CA TYR A 40 -34.84 41.56 -29.54
C TYR A 40 -35.21 43.04 -29.46
N TYR A 41 -34.23 43.95 -29.52
CA TYR A 41 -34.44 45.40 -29.34
C TYR A 41 -33.76 46.24 -30.43
N GLY A 42 -33.15 45.61 -31.44
CA GLY A 42 -32.33 46.31 -32.43
C GLY A 42 -33.10 46.98 -33.56
N ASN A 43 -34.34 46.58 -33.82
CA ASN A 43 -35.09 47.03 -35.01
C ASN A 43 -36.47 47.62 -34.76
N ASP A 44 -37.04 47.50 -33.56
CA ASP A 44 -38.41 47.97 -33.32
C ASP A 44 -38.37 49.38 -32.73
N LYS A 45 -38.54 50.37 -33.61
CA LYS A 45 -39.01 51.73 -33.27
C LYS A 45 -40.52 51.77 -33.06
N ASP A 46 -41.16 50.61 -32.98
CA ASP A 46 -42.56 50.52 -32.61
C ASP A 46 -42.65 50.83 -31.12
N GLU A 47 -43.35 51.92 -30.82
CA GLU A 47 -43.74 52.32 -29.48
C GLU A 47 -44.54 51.15 -28.90
N PHE A 48 -43.87 50.27 -28.15
CA PHE A 48 -44.56 49.21 -27.42
C PHE A 48 -45.59 49.91 -26.54
N ASP A 49 -46.88 49.73 -26.86
CA ASP A 49 -47.95 50.09 -25.95
C ASP A 49 -47.85 49.11 -24.78
N ILE A 50 -46.97 49.44 -23.83
CA ILE A 50 -46.83 48.74 -22.55
C ILE A 50 -48.09 49.10 -21.78
N ARG A 51 -49.18 48.43 -22.13
CA ARG A 51 -50.40 48.47 -21.36
C ARG A 51 -50.01 48.08 -19.95
N LYS A 52 -50.08 49.03 -19.01
CA LYS A 52 -49.69 48.80 -17.62
C LYS A 52 -50.57 47.66 -17.10
N LEU A 53 -49.97 46.50 -16.90
CA LEU A 53 -50.70 45.29 -16.50
C LEU A 53 -51.50 45.57 -15.25
N SER A 54 -52.71 45.01 -15.18
CA SER A 54 -53.53 45.11 -13.99
C SER A 54 -52.83 44.45 -12.79
N GLU A 55 -53.13 44.89 -11.57
CA GLU A 55 -52.52 44.33 -10.36
C GLU A 55 -52.71 42.81 -10.26
N LYS A 56 -53.84 42.30 -10.77
CA LYS A 56 -54.14 40.86 -10.83
C LYS A 56 -53.22 40.11 -11.80
N GLU A 57 -53.03 40.62 -13.01
CA GLU A 57 -52.12 40.02 -13.99
C GLU A 57 -50.65 40.07 -13.52
N LEU A 58 -50.26 41.14 -12.82
CA LEU A 58 -48.93 41.25 -12.19
C LEU A 58 -48.72 40.19 -11.10
N LEU A 59 -49.74 39.92 -10.28
CA LEU A 59 -49.69 38.87 -9.26
C LEU A 59 -49.58 37.49 -9.90
N GLU A 60 -50.36 37.20 -10.95
CA GLU A 60 -50.29 35.92 -11.67
C GLU A 60 -48.91 35.68 -12.29
N ILE A 61 -48.32 36.70 -12.92
CA ILE A 61 -46.97 36.62 -13.46
C ILE A 61 -45.95 36.39 -12.33
N ARG A 62 -46.09 37.09 -11.21
CA ARG A 62 -45.18 36.94 -10.06
C ARG A 62 -45.22 35.52 -9.50
N GLU A 63 -46.42 34.95 -9.32
CA GLU A 63 -46.59 33.58 -8.86
C GLU A 63 -46.03 32.56 -9.85
N LYS A 64 -46.28 32.75 -11.15
CA LYS A 64 -45.74 31.89 -12.21
C LYS A 64 -44.21 31.90 -12.21
N VAL A 65 -43.58 33.08 -12.15
CA VAL A 65 -42.12 33.24 -12.09
C VAL A 65 -41.54 32.60 -10.82
N ILE A 66 -42.19 32.76 -9.66
CA ILE A 66 -41.74 32.14 -8.41
C ILE A 66 -41.82 30.61 -8.52
N LYS A 67 -42.90 30.07 -9.09
CA LYS A 67 -43.10 28.62 -9.27
C LYS A 67 -42.07 28.03 -10.23
N ASP A 68 -41.78 28.72 -11.33
CA ASP A 68 -40.80 28.30 -12.31
C ASP A 68 -39.37 28.35 -11.72
N ARG A 69 -39.01 29.42 -11.01
CA ARG A 69 -37.73 29.51 -10.29
C ARG A 69 -37.55 28.39 -9.26
N LYS A 70 -38.60 28.06 -8.50
CA LYS A 70 -38.53 26.93 -7.54
C LYS A 70 -38.24 25.61 -8.26
N ARG A 71 -38.86 25.38 -9.42
CA ARG A 71 -38.65 24.17 -10.22
C ARG A 71 -37.25 24.12 -10.83
N GLU A 72 -36.73 25.24 -11.32
CA GLU A 72 -35.36 25.35 -11.84
C GLU A 72 -34.32 25.13 -10.74
N ASN A 73 -34.49 25.77 -9.59
CA ASN A 73 -33.61 25.59 -8.43
C ASN A 73 -33.61 24.14 -7.95
N LEU A 74 -34.78 23.47 -7.94
CA LEU A 74 -34.87 22.07 -7.54
C LEU A 74 -34.16 21.13 -8.52
N ARG A 75 -34.26 21.39 -9.84
CA ARG A 75 -33.49 20.66 -10.85
C ARG A 75 -31.99 20.89 -10.72
N ALA A 76 -31.57 22.14 -10.52
CA ALA A 76 -30.17 22.48 -10.30
C ALA A 76 -29.61 21.82 -9.02
N LEU A 77 -30.41 21.76 -7.96
CA LEU A 77 -30.05 21.10 -6.71
C LEU A 77 -29.83 19.58 -6.92
N ILE A 78 -30.74 18.92 -7.65
CA ILE A 78 -30.57 17.49 -7.97
C ILE A 78 -29.28 17.25 -8.77
N ILE A 79 -29.02 18.06 -9.79
CA ILE A 79 -27.81 17.92 -10.64
C ILE A 79 -26.53 18.16 -9.82
N THR A 80 -26.53 19.17 -8.94
CA THR A 80 -25.37 19.47 -8.08
C THR A 80 -25.11 18.36 -7.06
N ILE A 81 -26.15 17.77 -6.47
CA ILE A 81 -26.00 16.60 -5.59
C ILE A 81 -25.41 15.42 -6.35
N LEU A 82 -25.93 15.11 -7.55
CA LEU A 82 -25.39 14.01 -8.36
C LEU A 82 -23.90 14.22 -8.68
N PHE A 83 -23.50 15.44 -9.00
CA PHE A 83 -22.11 15.79 -9.24
C PHE A 83 -21.23 15.68 -7.98
N LEU A 84 -21.75 16.08 -6.80
CA LEU A 84 -21.02 15.90 -5.54
C LEU A 84 -20.84 14.42 -5.20
N ILE A 85 -21.87 13.59 -5.41
CA ILE A 85 -21.79 12.15 -5.18
C ILE A 85 -20.74 11.52 -6.09
N THR A 86 -20.68 11.87 -7.37
CA THR A 86 -19.66 11.32 -8.28
C THR A 86 -18.25 11.73 -7.86
N LEU A 87 -18.04 12.98 -7.43
CA LEU A 87 -16.75 13.43 -6.90
C LEU A 87 -16.36 12.69 -5.62
N ILE A 88 -17.30 12.43 -4.71
CA ILE A 88 -17.06 11.67 -3.48
C ILE A 88 -16.65 10.22 -3.83
N VAL A 89 -17.36 9.57 -4.75
CA VAL A 89 -17.02 8.20 -5.18
C VAL A 89 -15.63 8.14 -5.83
N ILE A 90 -15.30 9.09 -6.70
CA ILE A 90 -13.96 9.18 -7.30
C ILE A 90 -12.90 9.46 -6.24
N GLY A 91 -13.18 10.35 -5.30
CA GLY A 91 -12.30 10.65 -4.16
C GLY A 91 -12.04 9.40 -3.33
N LEU A 92 -13.08 8.65 -2.95
CA LEU A 92 -12.95 7.39 -2.23
C LEU A 92 -12.19 6.33 -3.04
N TYR A 93 -12.35 6.28 -4.36
CA TYR A 93 -11.58 5.36 -5.20
C TYR A 93 -10.09 5.72 -5.24
N LEU A 94 -9.76 7.01 -5.43
CA LEU A 94 -8.38 7.50 -5.50
C LEU A 94 -7.66 7.47 -4.15
N PHE A 95 -8.37 7.78 -3.07
CA PHE A 95 -7.85 7.73 -1.70
C PHE A 95 -8.07 6.39 -1.02
N SER A 96 -8.73 5.43 -1.68
CA SER A 96 -8.77 4.07 -1.15
C SER A 96 -7.32 3.65 -0.98
N PRO A 97 -6.87 3.37 0.25
CA PRO A 97 -5.55 2.81 0.42
C PRO A 97 -5.65 1.48 -0.29
N THR A 98 -5.08 1.37 -1.50
CA THR A 98 -4.82 0.07 -2.06
C THR A 98 -4.04 -0.61 -0.96
N LYS A 99 -4.63 -1.61 -0.30
CA LYS A 99 -3.89 -2.53 0.56
C LYS A 99 -3.00 -3.33 -0.39
N LYS A 100 -1.99 -2.66 -0.95
CA LYS A 100 -0.71 -3.25 -1.28
C LYS A 100 -0.06 -3.51 0.07
N ILE A 101 -0.64 -4.43 0.82
CA ILE A 101 0.17 -5.26 1.69
C ILE A 101 1.12 -5.91 0.70
N THR A 102 2.34 -5.39 0.69
CA THR A 102 3.40 -5.73 -0.24
C THR A 102 3.48 -7.26 -0.27
N ASN A 103 3.21 -7.89 -1.41
CA ASN A 103 3.27 -9.36 -1.53
C ASN A 103 4.60 -9.94 -0.98
N GLN A 104 5.65 -9.12 -0.90
CA GLN A 104 6.92 -9.47 -0.27
C GLN A 104 6.84 -9.62 1.26
N GLU A 105 6.19 -8.73 2.00
CA GLU A 105 6.12 -8.81 3.47
C GLU A 105 5.24 -9.98 3.93
N THR A 106 4.14 -10.25 3.23
CA THR A 106 3.30 -11.43 3.48
C THR A 106 4.01 -12.73 3.14
N ASN A 107 4.80 -12.76 2.07
CA ASN A 107 5.59 -13.93 1.71
C ASN A 107 6.76 -14.15 2.69
N ILE A 108 7.43 -13.09 3.15
CA ILE A 108 8.49 -13.20 4.17
C ILE A 108 7.91 -13.72 5.48
N TYR A 109 6.83 -13.11 5.99
CA TYR A 109 6.16 -13.58 7.20
C TYR A 109 5.67 -15.03 7.09
N LYS A 110 5.08 -15.40 5.95
CA LYS A 110 4.66 -16.78 5.68
C LYS A 110 5.85 -17.72 5.63
N SER A 111 6.95 -17.32 5.00
CA SER A 111 8.18 -18.13 4.89
C SER A 111 8.84 -18.33 6.25
N GLU A 112 8.91 -17.29 7.09
CA GLU A 112 9.47 -17.35 8.43
C GLU A 112 8.61 -18.20 9.37
N LYS A 113 7.28 -18.09 9.25
CA LYS A 113 6.34 -18.95 9.97
C LYS A 113 6.52 -20.42 9.59
N VAL A 114 6.68 -20.74 8.31
CA VAL A 114 6.94 -22.11 7.83
C VAL A 114 8.27 -22.65 8.38
N LYS A 115 9.35 -21.85 8.34
CA LYS A 115 10.64 -22.22 8.95
C LYS A 115 10.49 -22.51 10.45
N LEU A 116 9.72 -21.68 11.15
CA LEU A 116 9.45 -21.87 12.58
C LEU A 116 8.64 -23.15 12.87
N GLU A 117 7.68 -23.49 12.02
CA GLU A 117 6.91 -24.73 12.13
C GLU A 117 7.77 -25.96 11.86
N ASN A 118 8.61 -25.92 10.82
CA ASN A 118 9.59 -26.97 10.52
C ASN A 118 10.57 -27.16 11.69
N TYR A 119 11.10 -26.06 12.23
CA TYR A 119 11.95 -26.07 13.42
C TYR A 119 11.28 -26.80 14.59
N LYS A 120 10.03 -26.42 14.93
CA LYS A 120 9.28 -27.06 16.02
C LYS A 120 9.06 -28.55 15.76
N SER A 121 8.74 -28.92 14.52
CA SER A 121 8.54 -30.31 14.12
C SER A 121 9.81 -31.14 14.34
N TYR A 122 10.96 -30.67 13.83
CA TYR A 122 12.25 -31.35 14.00
C TYR A 122 12.66 -31.44 15.47
N MET A 123 12.46 -30.37 16.25
CA MET A 123 12.73 -30.38 17.70
C MET A 123 11.91 -31.46 18.42
N ASN A 124 10.60 -31.55 18.12
CA ASN A 124 9.72 -32.54 18.72
C ASN A 124 10.11 -33.98 18.35
N LEU A 125 10.54 -34.20 17.11
CA LEU A 125 11.03 -35.51 16.66
C LEU A 125 12.36 -35.87 17.34
N GLY A 126 13.28 -34.92 17.47
CA GLY A 126 14.53 -35.10 18.22
C GLY A 126 14.25 -35.47 19.67
N ASP A 127 13.34 -34.76 20.34
CA ASP A 127 12.95 -35.03 21.73
C ASP A 127 12.39 -36.44 21.90
N LYS A 128 11.50 -36.87 20.98
CA LYS A 128 10.98 -38.26 20.97
C LYS A 128 12.09 -39.30 20.81
N MET A 129 13.16 -38.97 20.10
CA MET A 129 14.27 -39.88 19.82
C MET A 129 15.25 -39.95 20.98
N ILE A 130 15.46 -38.84 21.69
CA ILE A 130 16.14 -38.82 22.99
C ILE A 130 15.42 -39.76 23.98
N LEU A 131 14.09 -39.68 24.08
CA LEU A 131 13.31 -40.56 24.96
C LEU A 131 13.45 -42.04 24.60
N LYS A 132 13.62 -42.35 23.31
CA LYS A 132 13.87 -43.71 22.80
C LYS A 132 15.34 -44.13 22.88
N GLN A 133 16.20 -43.30 23.45
CA GLN A 133 17.66 -43.52 23.51
C GLN A 133 18.33 -43.66 22.14
N ASN A 134 17.68 -43.17 21.09
CA ASN A 134 18.23 -43.14 19.74
C ASN A 134 18.97 -41.83 19.49
N TRP A 135 20.16 -41.71 20.07
CA TRP A 135 20.97 -40.50 20.07
C TRP A 135 21.37 -40.06 18.66
N LYS A 136 21.78 -41.01 17.81
CA LYS A 136 22.19 -40.74 16.42
C LYS A 136 21.07 -40.11 15.60
N TYR A 137 19.84 -40.62 15.73
CA TYR A 137 18.71 -40.04 15.04
C TYR A 137 18.27 -38.71 15.66
N ALA A 138 18.36 -38.56 16.98
CA ALA A 138 18.09 -37.28 17.65
C ALA A 138 19.03 -36.17 17.15
N ILE A 139 20.33 -36.46 17.03
CA ILE A 139 21.34 -35.56 16.45
C ILE A 139 20.88 -35.10 15.06
N ILE A 140 20.54 -36.03 14.16
CA ILE A 140 20.11 -35.71 12.79
C ILE A 140 18.89 -34.77 12.79
N GLN A 141 17.92 -34.98 13.69
CA GLN A 141 16.74 -34.11 13.76
C GLN A 141 17.08 -32.72 14.28
N TYR A 142 17.90 -32.62 15.33
CA TYR A 142 18.30 -31.31 15.84
C TYR A 142 19.22 -30.54 14.88
N GLU A 143 20.06 -31.22 14.10
CA GLU A 143 20.82 -30.60 13.01
C GLU A 143 19.88 -29.97 11.97
N LYS A 144 18.80 -30.65 11.58
CA LYS A 144 17.78 -30.07 10.69
C LYS A 144 17.10 -28.87 11.34
N ALA A 145 16.76 -28.95 12.62
CA ALA A 145 16.17 -27.82 13.34
C ALA A 145 17.10 -26.59 13.36
N THR A 146 18.37 -26.77 13.72
CA THR A 146 19.35 -25.66 13.76
C THR A 146 19.62 -25.04 12.39
N LYS A 147 19.49 -25.81 11.30
CA LYS A 147 19.56 -25.28 9.93
C LYS A 147 18.35 -24.40 9.57
N GLU A 148 17.14 -24.77 10.00
CA GLU A 148 15.93 -23.96 9.76
C GLU A 148 15.94 -22.65 10.56
N CYS A 149 16.44 -22.67 11.80
CA CYS A 149 16.48 -21.51 12.70
C CYS A 149 17.84 -21.40 13.41
N PRO A 150 18.88 -20.87 12.76
CA PRO A 150 20.26 -20.85 13.29
C PRO A 150 20.45 -19.87 14.45
N GLU A 151 19.54 -18.93 14.65
CA GLU A 151 19.58 -17.94 15.74
C GLU A 151 19.07 -18.48 17.07
N LYS A 152 18.35 -19.60 17.05
CA LYS A 152 17.72 -20.15 18.27
C LYS A 152 18.70 -21.00 19.07
N TYR A 153 19.15 -20.45 20.20
CA TYR A 153 19.99 -21.16 21.18
C TYR A 153 19.43 -22.53 21.57
N THR A 154 18.12 -22.64 21.80
CA THR A 154 17.46 -23.88 22.23
C THR A 154 17.71 -25.06 21.29
N GLY A 155 17.78 -24.82 19.96
CA GLY A 155 18.05 -25.89 19.00
C GLY A 155 19.47 -26.40 19.11
N HIS A 156 20.43 -25.48 19.20
CA HIS A 156 21.84 -25.79 19.35
C HIS A 156 22.16 -26.47 20.68
N TYR A 157 21.53 -26.01 21.76
CA TYR A 157 21.66 -26.64 23.07
C TYR A 157 21.18 -28.10 23.06
N LYS A 158 20.01 -28.37 22.46
CA LYS A 158 19.50 -29.76 22.36
C LYS A 158 20.36 -30.63 21.46
N LEU A 159 20.93 -30.06 20.39
CA LEU A 159 21.88 -30.75 19.54
C LEU A 159 23.14 -31.14 20.34
N LEU A 160 23.73 -30.20 21.08
CA LEU A 160 24.87 -30.46 21.94
C LEU A 160 24.55 -31.53 23.00
N LEU A 161 23.37 -31.46 23.60
CA LEU A 161 22.92 -32.45 24.57
C LEU A 161 22.83 -33.84 23.93
N ALA A 162 22.28 -33.96 22.72
CA ALA A 162 22.22 -35.23 21.99
C ALA A 162 23.61 -35.79 21.69
N TYR A 163 24.55 -34.94 21.26
CA TYR A 163 25.96 -35.29 21.07
C TYR A 163 26.61 -35.77 22.38
N SER A 164 26.35 -35.08 23.49
CA SER A 164 26.87 -35.48 24.81
C SER A 164 26.34 -36.84 25.27
N TYR A 165 25.06 -37.16 24.99
CA TYR A 165 24.51 -38.49 25.27
C TYR A 165 25.11 -39.57 24.37
N ASN A 166 25.37 -39.27 23.09
CA ASN A 166 26.01 -40.23 22.20
C ASN A 166 27.46 -40.52 22.64
N CYS A 167 28.19 -39.48 23.06
CA CYS A 167 29.53 -39.63 23.63
C CYS A 167 29.49 -40.46 24.90
N LYS A 168 28.64 -40.08 25.87
CA LYS A 168 28.59 -40.74 27.18
C LYS A 168 28.26 -42.23 27.10
N ASN A 169 27.34 -42.62 26.21
CA ASN A 169 26.84 -43.99 26.15
C ASN A 169 27.55 -44.86 25.10
N ASN A 170 28.03 -44.27 24.00
CA ASN A 170 28.60 -45.01 22.87
C ASN A 170 30.07 -44.66 22.59
N ASN A 171 30.68 -43.71 23.33
CA ASN A 171 32.01 -43.15 23.07
C ASN A 171 32.19 -42.58 21.64
N LEU A 172 31.09 -42.08 21.05
CA LEU A 172 31.07 -41.48 19.71
C LEU A 172 30.86 -39.97 19.78
N ASP A 173 31.46 -39.22 18.85
CA ASP A 173 31.29 -37.76 18.69
C ASP A 173 31.69 -36.91 19.93
N CYS A 174 32.55 -37.44 20.82
CA CYS A 174 33.03 -36.73 22.00
C CYS A 174 33.80 -35.44 21.66
N GLU A 175 34.67 -35.49 20.64
CA GLU A 175 35.40 -34.29 20.20
C GLU A 175 34.47 -33.25 19.59
N LYS A 176 33.47 -33.67 18.80
CA LYS A 176 32.45 -32.76 18.27
C LYS A 176 31.63 -32.11 19.37
N THR A 177 31.37 -32.84 20.45
CA THR A 177 30.68 -32.30 21.63
C THR A 177 31.51 -31.17 22.26
N LYS A 178 32.82 -31.37 22.42
CA LYS A 178 33.73 -30.36 22.98
C LYS A 178 33.85 -29.13 22.07
N THR A 179 33.98 -29.31 20.76
CA THR A 179 34.09 -28.18 19.81
C THR A 179 32.79 -27.38 19.77
N LEU A 180 31.64 -28.06 19.60
CA LEU A 180 30.34 -27.41 19.53
C LEU A 180 30.01 -26.66 20.82
N ALA A 181 30.37 -27.20 21.99
CA ALA A 181 30.16 -26.51 23.25
C ALA A 181 30.96 -25.20 23.35
N LYS A 182 32.22 -25.18 22.88
CA LYS A 182 33.03 -23.95 22.83
C LYS A 182 32.41 -22.92 21.88
N GLU A 183 32.04 -23.34 20.68
CA GLU A 183 31.38 -22.49 19.69
C GLU A 183 30.08 -21.86 20.24
N LEU A 184 29.32 -22.62 21.02
CA LEU A 184 28.08 -22.13 21.62
C LEU A 184 28.28 -21.17 22.78
N ILE A 185 29.37 -21.31 23.55
CA ILE A 185 29.73 -20.33 24.59
C ILE A 185 30.06 -18.98 23.94
N GLU A 186 30.85 -19.00 22.85
CA GLU A 186 31.20 -17.79 22.11
C GLU A 186 29.97 -17.13 21.46
N LYS A 187 29.09 -17.94 20.86
CA LYS A 187 27.93 -17.44 20.11
C LYS A 187 26.73 -17.05 21.01
N PHE A 188 26.58 -17.68 22.18
CA PHE A 188 25.44 -17.50 23.08
C PHE A 188 25.88 -17.43 24.55
N PRO A 189 26.49 -16.30 24.98
CA PRO A 189 27.06 -16.17 26.33
C PRO A 189 26.01 -16.33 27.45
N GLN A 190 24.74 -16.02 27.16
CA GLN A 190 23.61 -16.20 28.08
C GLN A 190 23.35 -17.66 28.52
N GLY A 191 23.91 -18.66 27.82
CA GLY A 191 23.75 -20.09 28.12
C GLY A 191 24.94 -20.75 28.83
N GLU A 192 25.98 -19.99 29.14
CA GLU A 192 27.31 -20.49 29.55
C GLU A 192 27.28 -21.43 30.76
N ALA A 193 26.46 -21.13 31.78
CA ALA A 193 26.33 -21.98 32.97
C ALA A 193 25.83 -23.41 32.66
N GLN A 194 24.90 -23.55 31.71
CA GLN A 194 24.36 -24.85 31.31
C GLN A 194 25.36 -25.64 30.45
N LEU A 195 26.11 -24.94 29.59
CA LEU A 195 27.13 -25.52 28.72
C LEU A 195 28.36 -26.00 29.49
N GLY A 196 28.75 -25.27 30.55
CA GLY A 196 29.85 -25.65 31.43
C GLY A 196 29.63 -27.00 32.11
N THR A 197 28.39 -27.30 32.50
CA THR A 197 28.03 -28.59 33.12
C THR A 197 28.18 -29.77 32.14
N ILE A 198 27.82 -29.57 30.87
CA ILE A 198 27.95 -30.58 29.82
C ILE A 198 29.44 -30.85 29.53
N LEU A 199 30.25 -29.79 29.41
CA LEU A 199 31.69 -29.90 29.18
C LEU A 199 32.45 -30.60 30.31
N TYR A 200 32.06 -30.35 31.57
CA TYR A 200 32.64 -31.00 32.73
C TYR A 200 32.42 -32.52 32.66
N ASN A 201 31.19 -32.95 32.38
CA ASN A 201 30.83 -34.37 32.30
C ASN A 201 31.51 -35.13 31.16
N VAL A 202 31.88 -34.44 30.06
CA VAL A 202 32.60 -35.02 28.92
C VAL A 202 34.12 -35.08 29.17
N LYS A 203 34.68 -34.25 30.06
CA LYS A 203 36.11 -34.27 30.41
C LYS A 203 36.49 -35.37 31.42
N THR A 204 35.52 -35.85 32.21
CA THR A 204 35.73 -36.82 33.29
C THR A 204 35.63 -38.29 32.84
N GLN A 205 35.50 -38.55 31.54
CA GLN A 205 35.55 -39.88 30.91
C GLN A 205 36.79 -39.98 30.03
#